data_AF-A0ABD0Y957-F1
#
_entry.id   AF-A0ABD0Y957-F1
#
_cell.length_a   1.000
_cell.length_b   1.000
_cell.length_c   1.000
_cell.angle_alpha   90.00
_cell.angle_beta   90.00
_cell.angle_gamma   90.00
#
_symmetry.space_group_name_H-M   'P 1'
#
loop_
_entity.id
_entity.type
_entity.pdbx_description
1 polymer ?
#
loop_
_entity_poly.entity_id
_entity_poly.type
_entity_poly.pdbx_seq_one_letter_code
_entity_poly.pdbx_strand_id
1 'polypeptide(L)'
;MVIPGGRFREVYYWDTYWIIKGLLICHMFDTAKGMLLNFFNLVQNLGHIPNGTRKYYIGRSQPPLMTMMVEEYLTRTGDFAFVKENIHHLDAEMTFWYNSRRVRVYAKDKAFIVYRYYSAIPLPRPESYREDKITASGEHTEVGVNMRYISIRSAAESGWDFSTRWLIFQGENLGTLNDCATMFIIPVDLNAFMHYNYKLLTDWHARIGNTKYVQLYNERAQYQQFLLDELFWNPTSGIWLDYDAFHERPRDYFYLSNFVPLWTKSYTKDADTMLIKLSQYIDQYHFENFQGGFPTSVYTTTEQWDYPNSWPPLQVFLIQGLGKMDTPVASKMAKDYATLWVHSNYQGFIQFDSMFEKYDCMRPGEIGGSGEYKAQEGFGWTNAIVLELLEQYPDIPCISKY
;
A
#
# COMPACT_ATOMS: atom_id res chain seq x y z
N MET A 1 12.90 10.96 -14.39
CA MET A 1 12.11 10.14 -13.47
C MET A 1 12.99 9.01 -12.97
N VAL A 2 12.81 8.59 -11.71
CA VAL A 2 13.52 7.45 -11.11
C VAL A 2 12.63 6.21 -11.24
N ILE A 3 13.23 5.05 -11.51
CA ILE A 3 12.55 3.75 -11.65
C ILE A 3 12.87 2.85 -10.45
N PRO A 4 12.07 1.81 -10.15
CA PRO A 4 12.33 0.94 -9.02
C PRO A 4 13.67 0.19 -9.08
N GLY A 5 14.00 -0.48 -10.20
CA GLY A 5 15.26 -1.20 -10.36
C GLY A 5 15.14 -2.50 -11.17
N GLY A 6 16.26 -3.02 -11.67
CA GLY A 6 16.32 -4.29 -12.40
C GLY A 6 15.45 -4.34 -13.68
N ARG A 7 14.51 -5.30 -13.73
CA ARG A 7 13.58 -5.49 -14.86
C ARG A 7 12.58 -4.35 -15.03
N PHE A 8 12.32 -3.58 -13.98
CA PHE A 8 11.35 -2.50 -13.97
C PHE A 8 11.94 -1.25 -14.61
N ARG A 9 11.79 -1.16 -15.94
CA ARG A 9 12.39 -0.10 -16.79
C ARG A 9 11.44 1.06 -17.06
N GLU A 10 10.44 1.22 -16.21
CA GLU A 10 9.44 2.27 -16.25
C GLU A 10 9.14 2.74 -14.83
N VAL A 11 8.55 3.93 -14.72
CA VAL A 11 8.06 4.43 -13.44
C VAL A 11 6.82 3.65 -13.04
N TYR A 12 6.77 3.26 -11.76
CA TYR A 12 5.61 2.68 -11.10
C TYR A 12 5.03 3.66 -10.08
N TYR A 13 3.71 3.70 -9.97
CA TYR A 13 3.02 4.76 -9.26
C TYR A 13 3.31 4.73 -7.76
N TRP A 14 2.98 3.64 -7.06
CA TRP A 14 3.10 3.64 -5.59
C TRP A 14 4.55 3.51 -5.12
N ASP A 15 5.45 2.88 -5.89
CA ASP A 15 6.90 2.86 -5.65
C ASP A 15 7.47 4.29 -5.59
N THR A 16 6.95 5.16 -6.46
CA THR A 16 7.39 6.55 -6.56
C THR A 16 7.14 7.33 -5.27
N TYR A 17 6.16 6.94 -4.45
CA TYR A 17 5.91 7.62 -3.18
C TYR A 17 7.13 7.50 -2.27
N TRP A 18 7.61 6.27 -2.10
CA TRP A 18 8.80 5.99 -1.31
C TRP A 18 10.03 6.65 -1.92
N ILE A 19 10.22 6.54 -3.24
CA ILE A 19 11.35 7.15 -3.93
C ILE A 19 11.38 8.68 -3.72
N ILE A 20 10.24 9.37 -3.84
CA ILE A 20 10.15 10.81 -3.58
C ILE A 20 10.62 11.13 -2.16
N LYS A 21 10.21 10.36 -1.15
CA LYS A 21 10.66 10.58 0.23
C LYS A 21 12.17 10.47 0.37
N GLY A 22 12.77 9.42 -0.20
CA GLY A 22 14.22 9.25 -0.23
C GLY A 22 14.95 10.39 -0.95
N LEU A 23 14.41 10.85 -2.10
CA LEU A 23 14.96 11.99 -2.82
C LEU A 23 14.93 13.27 -1.99
N LEU A 24 13.85 13.52 -1.25
CA LEU A 24 13.71 14.70 -0.40
C LEU A 24 14.69 14.69 0.77
N ILE A 25 14.92 13.52 1.39
CA ILE A 25 15.94 13.34 2.44
C ILE A 25 17.34 13.66 1.90
N CYS A 26 17.61 13.24 0.67
CA CYS A 26 18.86 13.54 -0.03
C CYS A 26 18.93 14.96 -0.63
N HIS A 27 18.00 15.85 -0.27
CA HIS A 27 17.91 17.23 -0.79
C HIS A 27 17.76 17.34 -2.32
N MET A 28 17.29 16.29 -2.99
CA MET A 28 17.04 16.27 -4.44
C MET A 28 15.66 16.87 -4.80
N PHE A 29 15.37 18.06 -4.27
CA PHE A 29 14.06 18.72 -4.36
C PHE A 29 13.58 18.92 -5.81
N ASP A 30 14.47 19.35 -6.70
CA ASP A 30 14.14 19.56 -8.12
C ASP A 30 13.78 18.24 -8.82
N THR A 31 14.44 17.14 -8.44
CA THR A 31 14.13 15.81 -8.99
C THR A 31 12.77 15.34 -8.52
N ALA A 32 12.47 15.48 -7.22
CA ALA A 32 11.16 15.15 -6.65
C ALA A 32 10.05 15.98 -7.29
N LYS A 33 10.23 17.31 -7.41
CA LYS A 33 9.29 18.21 -8.09
C LYS A 33 9.06 17.81 -9.55
N GLY A 34 10.14 17.49 -10.28
CA GLY A 34 10.05 16.99 -11.66
C GLY A 34 9.26 15.69 -11.78
N MET A 35 9.38 14.77 -10.82
CA MET A 35 8.59 13.53 -10.81
C MET A 35 7.10 13.80 -10.55
N LEU A 36 6.76 14.70 -9.62
CA LEU A 36 5.38 15.13 -9.37
C LEU A 36 4.74 15.77 -10.61
N LEU A 37 5.49 16.65 -11.30
CA LEU A 37 5.03 17.27 -12.56
C LEU A 37 4.75 16.23 -13.66
N ASN A 38 5.55 15.15 -13.73
CA ASN A 38 5.28 14.07 -14.67
C ASN A 38 3.97 13.34 -14.33
N PHE A 39 3.69 13.10 -13.04
CA PHE A 39 2.41 12.50 -12.61
C PHE A 39 1.21 13.40 -12.86
N PHE A 40 1.34 14.71 -12.65
CA PHE A 40 0.30 15.67 -13.05
C PHE A 40 0.02 15.62 -14.55
N ASN A 41 1.07 15.50 -15.38
CA ASN A 41 0.92 15.32 -16.82
C ASN A 41 0.22 13.99 -17.18
N LEU A 42 0.49 12.90 -16.46
CA LEU A 42 -0.23 11.63 -16.66
C LEU A 42 -1.71 11.78 -16.32
N VAL A 43 -2.06 12.40 -15.19
CA VAL A 43 -3.46 12.66 -14.82
C VAL A 43 -4.14 13.57 -15.85
N GLN A 44 -3.46 14.61 -16.33
CA GLN A 44 -4.00 15.51 -17.34
C GLN A 44 -4.33 14.78 -18.65
N ASN A 45 -3.46 13.84 -19.07
CA ASN A 45 -3.59 13.16 -20.36
C ASN A 45 -4.43 11.88 -20.31
N LEU A 46 -4.46 11.19 -19.17
CA LEU A 46 -5.08 9.86 -19.01
C LEU A 46 -6.23 9.85 -17.99
N GLY A 47 -6.46 10.95 -17.27
CA GLY A 47 -7.45 11.07 -16.20
C GLY A 47 -7.06 10.40 -14.88
N HIS A 48 -5.94 9.67 -14.84
CA HIS A 48 -5.42 8.97 -13.67
C HIS A 48 -3.93 8.65 -13.86
N ILE A 49 -3.26 8.22 -12.79
CA ILE A 49 -1.91 7.67 -12.91
C ILE A 49 -2.01 6.17 -13.19
N PRO A 50 -1.49 5.67 -14.31
CA PRO A 50 -1.46 4.24 -14.60
C PRO A 50 -0.51 3.51 -13.65
N ASN A 51 -0.66 2.18 -13.51
CA ASN A 51 0.24 1.32 -12.72
C ASN A 51 1.72 1.64 -12.99
N GLY A 52 2.09 1.73 -14.27
CA GLY A 52 3.36 2.27 -14.70
C GLY A 52 3.29 2.93 -16.08
N THR A 53 4.41 3.50 -16.52
CA THR A 53 4.47 4.35 -17.74
C THR A 53 4.60 3.55 -19.06
N ARG A 54 3.76 2.51 -19.21
CA ARG A 54 3.67 1.66 -20.41
C ARG A 54 2.24 1.59 -20.94
N LYS A 55 2.09 1.40 -22.26
CA LYS A 55 0.77 1.37 -22.92
C LYS A 55 -0.17 0.32 -22.33
N TYR A 56 0.34 -0.85 -21.95
CA TYR A 56 -0.46 -1.94 -21.37
C TYR A 56 -0.96 -1.66 -19.94
N TYR A 57 -0.43 -0.63 -19.28
CA TYR A 57 -0.88 -0.18 -17.95
C TYR A 57 -1.98 0.88 -17.97
N ILE A 58 -2.28 1.51 -19.12
CA ILE A 58 -3.31 2.59 -19.22
C ILE A 58 -4.68 2.17 -18.67
N GLY A 59 -5.00 0.87 -18.68
CA GLY A 59 -6.27 0.34 -18.19
C GLY A 59 -6.37 0.11 -16.67
N ARG A 60 -5.35 0.47 -15.89
CA ARG A 60 -5.35 0.30 -14.43
C ARG A 60 -4.37 1.26 -13.74
N SER A 61 -4.67 1.60 -12.49
CA SER A 61 -3.85 2.45 -11.65
C SER A 61 -2.94 1.63 -10.72
N GLN A 62 -2.57 2.20 -9.59
CA GLN A 62 -1.92 1.59 -8.44
C GLN A 62 -2.39 2.33 -7.17
N PRO A 63 -1.99 1.96 -5.93
CA PRO A 63 -2.40 2.66 -4.72
C PRO A 63 -2.27 4.20 -4.83
N PRO A 64 -3.34 4.97 -4.53
CA PRO A 64 -3.41 6.39 -4.86
C PRO A 64 -2.62 7.28 -3.89
N LEU A 65 -1.32 7.40 -4.11
CA LEU A 65 -0.41 8.10 -3.22
C LEU A 65 0.03 9.48 -3.72
N MET A 66 -0.44 9.99 -4.87
CA MET A 66 0.01 11.28 -5.44
C MET A 66 -0.24 12.45 -4.49
N THR A 67 -1.43 12.55 -3.87
CA THR A 67 -1.71 13.59 -2.87
C THR A 67 -0.73 13.49 -1.69
N MET A 68 -0.39 12.29 -1.25
CA MET A 68 0.59 12.10 -0.17
C MET A 68 2.01 12.47 -0.62
N MET A 69 2.39 12.19 -1.87
CA MET A 69 3.69 12.62 -2.42
C MET A 69 3.82 14.14 -2.42
N VAL A 70 2.73 14.85 -2.74
CA VAL A 70 2.70 16.32 -2.70
C VAL A 70 2.79 16.84 -1.26
N GLU A 71 2.18 16.15 -0.29
CA GLU A 71 2.35 16.48 1.13
C GLU A 71 3.80 16.32 1.56
N GLU A 72 4.47 15.22 1.23
CA GLU A 72 5.89 15.02 1.58
C GLU A 72 6.77 16.14 0.99
N TYR A 73 6.53 16.52 -0.28
CA TYR A 73 7.24 17.63 -0.91
C TYR A 73 6.94 18.97 -0.21
N LEU A 74 5.66 19.25 0.11
CA LEU A 74 5.25 20.45 0.81
C LEU A 74 5.88 20.54 2.20
N THR A 75 5.84 19.46 2.99
CA THR A 75 6.41 19.42 4.34
C THR A 75 7.90 19.76 4.32
N ARG A 76 8.63 19.30 3.30
CA ARG A 76 10.09 19.50 3.20
C ARG A 76 10.51 20.84 2.62
N THR A 77 9.69 21.42 1.75
CA THR A 77 10.06 22.64 1.00
C THR A 77 9.31 23.89 1.44
N GLY A 78 8.15 23.75 2.09
CA GLY A 78 7.23 24.85 2.38
C GLY A 78 6.56 25.45 1.13
N ASP A 79 6.75 24.87 -0.06
CA ASP A 79 6.28 25.40 -1.35
C ASP A 79 4.77 25.16 -1.55
N PHE A 80 3.95 25.90 -0.79
CA PHE A 80 2.50 25.82 -0.92
C PHE A 80 1.99 26.43 -2.24
N ALA A 81 2.77 27.28 -2.90
CA ALA A 81 2.45 27.79 -4.24
C ALA A 81 2.35 26.64 -5.24
N PHE A 82 3.30 25.69 -5.20
CA PHE A 82 3.25 24.49 -6.02
C PHE A 82 1.98 23.66 -5.80
N VAL A 83 1.53 23.51 -4.55
CA VAL A 83 0.26 22.82 -4.25
C VAL A 83 -0.92 23.57 -4.87
N LYS A 84 -0.99 24.89 -4.64
CA LYS A 84 -2.08 25.74 -5.16
C LYS A 84 -2.17 25.71 -6.69
N GLU A 85 -1.03 25.76 -7.38
CA GLU A 85 -0.97 25.73 -8.85
C GLU A 85 -1.44 24.39 -9.43
N ASN A 86 -1.19 23.29 -8.70
CA ASN A 86 -1.41 21.93 -9.22
C ASN A 86 -2.59 21.19 -8.57
N ILE A 87 -3.33 21.81 -7.64
CA ILE A 87 -4.41 21.15 -6.87
C ILE A 87 -5.48 20.50 -7.75
N HIS A 88 -5.73 21.08 -8.93
CA HIS A 88 -6.72 20.56 -9.88
C HIS A 88 -6.34 19.18 -10.46
N HIS A 89 -5.05 18.83 -10.54
CA HIS A 89 -4.61 17.49 -10.92
C HIS A 89 -4.93 16.46 -9.81
N LEU A 90 -4.79 16.86 -8.55
CA LEU A 90 -5.16 16.02 -7.41
C LEU A 90 -6.67 15.80 -7.36
N ASP A 91 -7.45 16.84 -7.64
CA ASP A 91 -8.90 16.76 -7.75
C ASP A 91 -9.35 15.83 -8.89
N ALA A 92 -8.65 15.88 -10.02
CA ALA A 92 -8.92 15.03 -11.16
C ALA A 92 -8.66 13.55 -10.84
N GLU A 93 -7.56 13.23 -10.15
CA GLU A 93 -7.31 11.86 -9.71
C GLU A 93 -8.40 11.37 -8.72
N MET A 94 -8.76 12.19 -7.73
CA MET A 94 -9.84 11.82 -6.81
C MET A 94 -11.17 11.61 -7.52
N THR A 95 -11.42 12.35 -8.59
CA THR A 95 -12.59 12.17 -9.46
C THR A 95 -12.56 10.82 -10.18
N PHE A 96 -11.41 10.40 -10.69
CA PHE A 96 -11.24 9.06 -11.27
C PHE A 96 -11.56 7.96 -10.24
N TRP A 97 -10.96 7.99 -9.06
CA TRP A 97 -11.24 6.98 -8.03
C TRP A 97 -12.71 6.98 -7.62
N TYR A 98 -13.29 8.16 -7.40
CA TYR A 98 -14.70 8.30 -7.03
C TYR A 98 -15.64 7.75 -8.10
N ASN A 99 -15.36 7.96 -9.38
CA ASN A 99 -16.24 7.54 -10.47
C ASN A 99 -16.02 6.08 -10.90
N SER A 100 -14.78 5.58 -10.81
CA SER A 100 -14.38 4.33 -11.46
C SER A 100 -14.00 3.21 -10.51
N ARG A 101 -13.86 3.47 -9.21
CA ARG A 101 -13.38 2.47 -8.21
C ARG A 101 -14.30 2.30 -7.01
N ARG A 102 -15.45 2.99 -6.99
CA ARG A 102 -16.48 2.75 -5.97
C ARG A 102 -17.40 1.60 -6.34
N VAL A 103 -17.82 0.86 -5.33
CA VAL A 103 -18.80 -0.22 -5.45
C VAL A 103 -19.76 -0.17 -4.25
N ARG A 104 -21.01 -0.57 -4.48
CA ARG A 104 -21.98 -0.78 -3.40
C ARG A 104 -21.82 -2.20 -2.85
N VAL A 105 -21.66 -2.32 -1.54
CA VAL A 105 -21.59 -3.61 -0.83
C VAL A 105 -22.63 -3.65 0.29
N TYR A 106 -22.95 -4.84 0.76
CA TYR A 106 -23.86 -5.05 1.87
C TYR A 106 -23.09 -5.64 3.05
N ALA A 107 -23.36 -5.14 4.25
CA ALA A 107 -22.86 -5.68 5.51
C ALA A 107 -23.82 -5.29 6.63
N LYS A 108 -24.02 -6.14 7.64
CA LYS A 108 -24.85 -5.81 8.82
C LYS A 108 -26.23 -5.22 8.44
N ASP A 109 -26.90 -5.82 7.45
CA ASP A 109 -28.19 -5.37 6.90
C ASP A 109 -28.22 -3.95 6.33
N LYS A 110 -27.05 -3.36 6.03
CA LYS A 110 -26.88 -2.01 5.50
C LYS A 110 -26.09 -2.03 4.21
N ALA A 111 -26.36 -1.06 3.35
CA ALA A 111 -25.57 -0.83 2.15
C ALA A 111 -24.48 0.23 2.40
N PHE A 112 -23.26 -0.05 1.97
CA PHE A 112 -22.12 0.84 2.04
C PHE A 112 -21.59 1.11 0.63
N ILE A 113 -21.05 2.31 0.41
CA ILE A 113 -20.31 2.63 -0.81
C ILE A 113 -18.83 2.69 -0.44
N VAL A 114 -18.04 1.79 -1.00
CA VAL A 114 -16.63 1.58 -0.63
C VAL A 114 -15.74 1.64 -1.87
N TYR A 115 -14.43 1.78 -1.68
CA TYR A 115 -13.46 1.65 -2.76
C TYR A 115 -12.93 0.21 -2.88
N ARG A 116 -12.72 -0.25 -4.12
CA ARG A 116 -12.01 -1.48 -4.43
C ARG A 116 -11.01 -1.26 -5.57
N TYR A 117 -9.97 -2.08 -5.63
CA TYR A 117 -9.18 -2.20 -6.85
C TYR A 117 -10.01 -2.91 -7.93
N TYR A 118 -10.03 -2.36 -9.14
CA TYR A 118 -10.88 -2.83 -10.21
C TYR A 118 -10.39 -2.41 -11.60
N SER A 119 -9.72 -3.32 -12.31
CA SER A 119 -9.39 -3.16 -13.73
C SER A 119 -10.38 -3.94 -14.60
N ALA A 120 -11.36 -3.22 -15.17
CA ALA A 120 -12.50 -3.81 -15.88
C ALA A 120 -12.18 -4.50 -17.21
N ILE A 121 -10.92 -4.58 -17.64
CA ILE A 121 -10.53 -5.16 -18.93
C ILE A 121 -10.51 -6.69 -18.80
N PRO A 122 -11.39 -7.44 -19.48
CA PRO A 122 -11.50 -8.89 -19.35
C PRO A 122 -10.52 -9.61 -20.29
N LEU A 123 -9.25 -9.19 -20.29
CA LEU A 123 -8.21 -9.76 -21.16
C LEU A 123 -6.93 -10.00 -20.35
N PRO A 124 -6.16 -11.05 -20.68
CA PRO A 124 -4.87 -11.30 -20.04
C PRO A 124 -3.96 -10.06 -20.13
N ARG A 125 -3.17 -9.85 -19.07
CA ARG A 125 -2.12 -8.84 -18.99
C ARG A 125 -1.12 -9.05 -20.13
N PRO A 126 -0.85 -8.04 -20.99
CA PRO A 126 0.13 -8.20 -22.07
C PRO A 126 1.53 -8.60 -21.59
N GLU A 127 1.94 -8.11 -20.42
CA GLU A 127 3.25 -8.36 -19.81
C GLU A 127 3.39 -9.72 -19.11
N SER A 128 2.27 -10.41 -18.86
CA SER A 128 2.18 -11.75 -18.24
C SER A 128 1.14 -12.62 -18.99
N TYR A 129 1.10 -12.50 -20.33
CA TYR A 129 0.00 -13.03 -21.14
C TYR A 129 -0.16 -14.54 -21.03
N ARG A 130 0.97 -15.26 -20.99
CA ARG A 130 1.00 -16.73 -20.92
C ARG A 130 0.53 -17.19 -19.55
N GLU A 131 1.02 -16.55 -18.50
CA GLU A 131 0.72 -16.84 -17.10
C GLU A 131 -0.77 -16.66 -16.85
N ASP A 132 -1.34 -15.51 -17.23
CA ASP A 132 -2.78 -15.22 -17.06
C ASP A 132 -3.66 -16.24 -17.81
N LYS A 133 -3.26 -16.68 -19.00
CA LYS A 133 -3.98 -17.72 -19.75
C LYS A 133 -3.97 -19.07 -19.05
N ILE A 134 -2.85 -19.44 -18.43
CA ILE A 134 -2.72 -20.69 -17.66
C ILE A 134 -3.59 -20.60 -16.40
N THR A 135 -3.55 -19.48 -15.67
CA THR A 135 -4.39 -19.27 -14.48
C THR A 135 -5.88 -19.31 -14.83
N ALA A 136 -6.28 -18.74 -15.97
CA ALA A 136 -7.67 -18.76 -16.40
C ALA A 136 -8.13 -20.11 -16.99
N SER A 137 -7.23 -21.06 -17.28
CA SER A 137 -7.62 -22.30 -17.98
C SER A 137 -8.45 -23.26 -17.13
N GLY A 138 -8.48 -23.07 -15.80
CA GLY A 138 -9.33 -23.82 -14.89
C GLY A 138 -10.81 -23.45 -14.95
N GLU A 139 -11.15 -22.36 -15.64
CA GLU A 139 -12.52 -21.90 -15.82
C GLU A 139 -12.99 -22.17 -17.26
N HIS A 140 -14.25 -22.58 -17.41
CA HIS A 140 -14.79 -23.06 -18.68
C HIS A 140 -15.94 -22.20 -19.22
N THR A 141 -16.43 -21.26 -18.42
CA THR A 141 -17.42 -20.27 -18.84
C THR A 141 -16.74 -18.98 -19.29
N GLU A 142 -17.24 -18.36 -20.35
CA GLU A 142 -16.74 -17.05 -20.81
C GLU A 142 -16.82 -16.00 -19.70
N VAL A 143 -17.92 -16.01 -18.94
CA VAL A 143 -18.13 -15.10 -17.80
C VAL A 143 -17.08 -15.31 -16.72
N GLY A 144 -16.85 -16.56 -16.31
CA GLY A 144 -15.85 -16.85 -15.28
C GLY A 144 -14.44 -16.51 -15.74
N VAL A 145 -14.09 -16.81 -16.99
CA VAL A 145 -12.78 -16.46 -17.57
C VAL A 145 -12.58 -14.94 -17.55
N ASN A 146 -13.60 -14.18 -17.95
CA ASN A 146 -13.57 -12.71 -17.91
C ASN A 146 -13.40 -12.18 -16.48
N MET A 147 -14.14 -12.74 -15.51
CA MET A 147 -14.00 -12.37 -14.09
C MET A 147 -12.61 -12.71 -13.54
N ARG A 148 -12.00 -13.82 -13.99
CA ARG A 148 -10.63 -14.19 -13.62
C ARG A 148 -9.63 -13.14 -14.11
N TYR A 149 -9.70 -12.76 -15.38
CA TYR A 149 -8.81 -11.72 -15.92
C TYR A 149 -9.00 -10.38 -15.20
N ILE A 150 -10.24 -9.97 -14.92
CA ILE A 150 -10.52 -8.75 -14.16
C ILE A 150 -9.89 -8.83 -12.77
N SER A 151 -10.04 -9.96 -12.06
CA SER A 151 -9.48 -10.14 -10.72
C SER A 151 -7.96 -10.10 -10.72
N ILE A 152 -7.31 -10.82 -11.62
CA ILE A 152 -5.84 -10.82 -11.79
C ILE A 152 -5.31 -9.41 -12.06
N ARG A 153 -5.93 -8.67 -12.99
CA ARG A 153 -5.53 -7.29 -13.29
C ARG A 153 -5.80 -6.34 -12.13
N SER A 154 -6.84 -6.59 -11.34
CA SER A 154 -7.18 -5.81 -10.14
C SER A 154 -6.19 -6.08 -9.01
N ALA A 155 -5.68 -7.32 -8.86
CA ALA A 155 -4.57 -7.61 -7.96
C ALA A 155 -3.31 -6.83 -8.36
N ALA A 156 -2.99 -6.74 -9.66
CA ALA A 156 -1.88 -5.89 -10.12
C ALA A 156 -2.14 -4.38 -9.89
N GLU A 157 -3.40 -3.92 -9.93
CA GLU A 157 -3.76 -2.56 -9.53
C GLU A 157 -3.59 -2.33 -8.02
N SER A 158 -3.66 -3.37 -7.19
CA SER A 158 -3.43 -3.24 -5.75
C SER A 158 -1.95 -3.06 -5.38
N GLY A 159 -1.03 -3.35 -6.31
CA GLY A 159 0.40 -3.48 -6.04
C GLY A 159 0.81 -4.83 -5.44
N TRP A 160 -0.15 -5.69 -5.10
CA TRP A 160 0.07 -7.01 -4.48
C TRP A 160 -0.26 -8.15 -5.46
N ASP A 161 0.44 -8.23 -6.59
CA ASP A 161 0.36 -9.34 -7.56
C ASP A 161 1.50 -10.35 -7.33
N PHE A 162 1.27 -11.49 -6.67
CA PHE A 162 0.02 -11.93 -6.03
C PHE A 162 0.23 -12.31 -4.57
N SER A 163 -0.90 -12.54 -3.89
CA SER A 163 -1.04 -12.85 -2.47
C SER A 163 -2.29 -13.69 -2.24
N THR A 164 -2.26 -14.57 -1.25
CA THR A 164 -3.45 -15.20 -0.66
C THR A 164 -4.51 -14.20 -0.21
N ARG A 165 -4.11 -12.95 0.07
CA ARG A 165 -5.02 -11.84 0.40
C ARG A 165 -6.20 -11.77 -0.56
N TRP A 166 -5.93 -12.01 -1.85
CA TRP A 166 -6.87 -11.87 -2.96
C TRP A 166 -7.63 -13.14 -3.34
N LEU A 167 -7.38 -14.24 -2.66
CA LEU A 167 -7.97 -15.53 -3.01
C LEU A 167 -9.24 -15.78 -2.21
N ILE A 168 -10.25 -16.35 -2.86
CA ILE A 168 -11.46 -16.84 -2.22
C ILE A 168 -11.65 -18.29 -2.65
N PHE A 169 -11.29 -19.23 -1.77
CA PHE A 169 -11.45 -20.65 -1.98
C PHE A 169 -12.24 -21.26 -0.82
N GLN A 170 -13.44 -21.77 -1.09
CA GLN A 170 -14.35 -22.30 -0.07
C GLN A 170 -14.63 -21.29 1.07
N GLY A 171 -14.65 -20.00 0.72
CA GLY A 171 -14.75 -18.87 1.64
C GLY A 171 -13.41 -18.44 2.24
N GLU A 172 -12.38 -19.27 2.24
CA GLU A 172 -11.08 -18.98 2.83
C GLU A 172 -10.09 -18.30 1.87
N ASN A 173 -8.89 -17.96 2.36
CA ASN A 173 -7.82 -17.34 1.58
C ASN A 173 -6.74 -18.33 1.07
N LEU A 174 -6.83 -19.60 1.46
CA LEU A 174 -5.86 -20.64 1.09
C LEU A 174 -6.30 -21.40 -0.17
N GLY A 175 -6.22 -20.70 -1.30
CA GLY A 175 -6.46 -21.26 -2.63
C GLY A 175 -5.24 -21.18 -3.54
N THR A 176 -5.49 -21.22 -4.84
CA THR A 176 -4.50 -20.98 -5.90
C THR A 176 -4.82 -19.67 -6.63
N LEU A 177 -3.98 -19.23 -7.58
CA LEU A 177 -4.33 -18.08 -8.43
C LEU A 177 -5.61 -18.31 -9.26
N ASN A 178 -6.02 -19.57 -9.45
CA ASN A 178 -7.32 -19.92 -10.04
C ASN A 178 -8.49 -19.56 -9.12
N ASP A 179 -8.23 -19.07 -7.90
CA ASP A 179 -9.21 -18.61 -6.91
C ASP A 179 -9.11 -17.08 -6.67
N CYS A 180 -8.27 -16.37 -7.45
CA CYS A 180 -8.11 -14.92 -7.39
C CYS A 180 -9.42 -14.17 -7.65
N ALA A 181 -9.91 -13.48 -6.63
CA ALA A 181 -11.23 -12.87 -6.57
C ALA A 181 -11.16 -11.40 -6.11
N THR A 182 -10.05 -10.71 -6.41
CA THR A 182 -9.77 -9.34 -5.97
C THR A 182 -10.93 -8.37 -6.21
N MET A 183 -11.68 -8.54 -7.30
CA MET A 183 -12.82 -7.66 -7.61
C MET A 183 -13.95 -7.73 -6.57
N PHE A 184 -14.00 -8.76 -5.73
CA PHE A 184 -14.98 -8.92 -4.65
C PHE A 184 -14.43 -8.57 -3.27
N ILE A 185 -13.13 -8.27 -3.17
CA ILE A 185 -12.49 -7.95 -1.91
C ILE A 185 -12.39 -6.43 -1.79
N ILE A 186 -12.87 -5.91 -0.66
CA ILE A 186 -12.82 -4.49 -0.34
C ILE A 186 -11.58 -4.26 0.53
N PRO A 187 -10.54 -3.61 -0.01
CA PRO A 187 -9.26 -3.51 0.68
C PRO A 187 -9.28 -2.40 1.74
N VAL A 188 -8.83 -2.71 2.95
CA VAL A 188 -8.73 -1.74 4.04
C VAL A 188 -7.72 -0.62 3.72
N ASP A 189 -6.59 -0.99 3.13
CA ASP A 189 -5.51 -0.08 2.76
C ASP A 189 -5.97 0.98 1.76
N LEU A 190 -6.66 0.58 0.69
CA LEU A 190 -7.22 1.51 -0.29
C LEU A 190 -8.18 2.51 0.37
N ASN A 191 -9.08 2.05 1.23
CA ASN A 191 -10.06 2.92 1.86
C ASN A 191 -9.42 3.89 2.86
N ALA A 192 -8.35 3.47 3.53
CA ALA A 192 -7.52 4.33 4.38
C ALA A 192 -6.70 5.35 3.57
N PHE A 193 -6.14 4.97 2.42
CA PHE A 193 -5.47 5.92 1.53
C PHE A 193 -6.43 7.01 1.04
N MET A 194 -7.64 6.62 0.63
CA MET A 194 -8.68 7.56 0.21
C MET A 194 -9.08 8.51 1.35
N HIS A 195 -9.22 8.01 2.57
CA HIS A 195 -9.50 8.87 3.74
C HIS A 195 -8.42 9.93 3.91
N TYR A 196 -7.14 9.53 3.93
CA TYR A 196 -6.05 10.47 4.16
C TYR A 196 -5.90 11.50 3.04
N ASN A 197 -6.07 11.08 1.78
CA ASN A 197 -6.10 11.99 0.63
C ASN A 197 -7.20 13.05 0.77
N TYR A 198 -8.40 12.67 1.24
CA TYR A 198 -9.48 13.62 1.47
C TYR A 198 -9.20 14.59 2.61
N LYS A 199 -8.53 14.14 3.68
CA LYS A 199 -8.08 15.06 4.75
C LYS A 199 -7.11 16.11 4.22
N LEU A 200 -6.07 15.69 3.50
CA LEU A 200 -5.09 16.60 2.91
C LEU A 200 -5.74 17.61 1.96
N LEU A 201 -6.63 17.15 1.08
CA LEU A 201 -7.33 18.02 0.13
C LEU A 201 -8.31 18.97 0.82
N THR A 202 -8.96 18.55 1.91
CA THR A 202 -9.80 19.45 2.73
C THR A 202 -8.95 20.60 3.27
N ASP A 203 -7.79 20.29 3.86
CA ASP A 203 -6.89 21.27 4.45
C ASP A 203 -6.32 22.24 3.41
N TRP A 204 -5.89 21.74 2.25
CA TRP A 204 -5.31 22.58 1.20
C TRP A 204 -6.36 23.45 0.51
N HIS A 205 -7.55 22.93 0.21
CA HIS A 205 -8.64 23.75 -0.33
C HIS A 205 -9.09 24.81 0.68
N ALA A 206 -9.03 24.53 1.99
CA ALA A 206 -9.30 25.54 3.02
C ALA A 206 -8.26 26.67 3.00
N ARG A 207 -6.97 26.32 2.91
CA ARG A 207 -5.88 27.32 2.76
C ARG A 207 -5.99 28.16 1.49
N ILE A 208 -6.58 27.61 0.42
CA ILE A 208 -6.81 28.31 -0.85
C ILE A 208 -8.11 29.14 -0.83
N GLY A 209 -9.02 28.88 0.11
CA GLY A 209 -10.33 29.54 0.21
C GLY A 209 -11.42 28.92 -0.67
N ASN A 210 -11.25 27.68 -1.12
CA ASN A 210 -12.21 26.98 -1.97
C ASN A 210 -13.25 26.20 -1.15
N THR A 211 -14.21 26.94 -0.57
CA THR A 211 -15.22 26.41 0.38
C THR A 211 -16.02 25.23 -0.16
N LYS A 212 -16.33 25.22 -1.47
CA LYS A 212 -17.04 24.11 -2.11
C LYS A 212 -16.26 22.80 -2.01
N TYR A 213 -14.96 22.83 -2.30
CA TYR A 213 -14.13 21.63 -2.23
C TYR A 213 -13.80 21.23 -0.79
N VAL A 214 -13.71 22.19 0.14
CA VAL A 214 -13.62 21.91 1.59
C VAL A 214 -14.82 21.08 2.02
N GLN A 215 -16.05 21.51 1.71
CA GLN A 215 -17.25 20.75 2.05
C GLN A 215 -17.23 19.36 1.41
N LEU A 216 -16.94 19.28 0.11
CA LEU A 216 -16.92 18.03 -0.64
C LEU A 216 -15.96 16.99 -0.04
N TYR A 217 -14.72 17.38 0.25
CA TYR A 217 -13.73 16.45 0.76
C TYR A 217 -13.89 16.17 2.24
N ASN A 218 -14.38 17.13 3.03
CA ASN A 218 -14.68 16.88 4.43
C ASN A 218 -15.80 15.84 4.57
N GLU A 219 -16.89 15.96 3.81
CA GLU A 219 -17.97 14.96 3.80
C GLU A 219 -17.47 13.56 3.40
N ARG A 220 -16.60 13.50 2.38
CA ARG A 220 -15.99 12.24 1.93
C ARG A 220 -15.02 11.66 2.96
N ALA A 221 -14.21 12.49 3.61
CA ALA A 221 -13.31 12.06 4.68
C ALA A 221 -14.10 11.49 5.87
N GLN A 222 -15.13 12.21 6.33
CA GLN A 222 -16.00 11.75 7.42
C GLN A 222 -16.67 10.42 7.08
N TYR A 223 -17.14 10.25 5.83
CA TYR A 223 -17.72 8.99 5.39
C TYR A 223 -16.70 7.85 5.35
N GLN A 224 -15.47 8.09 4.85
CA GLN A 224 -14.43 7.06 4.87
C GLN A 224 -14.02 6.67 6.30
N GLN A 225 -13.93 7.64 7.23
CA GLN A 225 -13.67 7.34 8.64
C GLN A 225 -14.78 6.47 9.24
N PHE A 226 -16.04 6.81 8.96
CA PHE A 226 -17.19 6.00 9.36
C PHE A 226 -17.09 4.56 8.82
N LEU A 227 -16.71 4.37 7.55
CA LEU A 227 -16.51 3.02 6.98
C LEU A 227 -15.39 2.27 7.70
N LEU A 228 -14.26 2.93 8.00
CA LEU A 228 -13.14 2.31 8.71
C LEU A 228 -13.54 1.82 10.10
N ASP A 229 -14.41 2.55 10.79
CA ASP A 229 -14.91 2.16 12.10
C ASP A 229 -16.03 1.11 12.04
N GLU A 230 -16.93 1.17 11.04
CA GLU A 230 -18.10 0.29 10.98
C GLU A 230 -17.90 -0.98 10.17
N LEU A 231 -17.15 -0.94 9.07
CA LEU A 231 -16.99 -2.06 8.15
C LEU A 231 -15.66 -2.78 8.36
N PHE A 232 -14.55 -2.03 8.48
CA PHE A 232 -13.21 -2.62 8.48
C PHE A 232 -12.72 -2.97 9.88
N TRP A 233 -13.08 -2.21 10.92
CA TRP A 233 -12.64 -2.49 12.29
C TRP A 233 -13.27 -3.76 12.86
N ASN A 234 -12.44 -4.73 13.25
CA ASN A 234 -12.85 -5.92 13.96
C ASN A 234 -12.54 -5.77 15.47
N PRO A 235 -13.55 -5.67 16.36
CA PRO A 235 -13.33 -5.49 17.78
C PRO A 235 -12.74 -6.71 18.50
N THR A 236 -12.98 -7.91 17.96
CA THR A 236 -12.45 -9.18 18.48
C THR A 236 -10.95 -9.27 18.22
N SER A 237 -10.55 -9.11 16.95
CA SER A 237 -9.15 -9.15 16.54
C SER A 237 -8.38 -7.88 16.93
N GLY A 238 -9.07 -6.77 17.18
CA GLY A 238 -8.44 -5.51 17.59
C GLY A 238 -7.68 -4.81 16.46
N ILE A 239 -8.05 -5.07 15.21
CA ILE A 239 -7.38 -4.55 14.02
C ILE A 239 -8.42 -4.27 12.93
N TRP A 240 -8.02 -3.54 11.88
CA TRP A 240 -8.81 -3.43 10.66
C TRP A 240 -8.52 -4.59 9.70
N LEU A 241 -9.56 -5.06 9.02
CA LEU A 241 -9.51 -6.20 8.12
C LEU A 241 -10.13 -5.84 6.78
N ASP A 242 -9.67 -6.47 5.70
CA ASP A 242 -10.39 -6.44 4.43
C ASP A 242 -11.80 -7.04 4.58
N TYR A 243 -12.69 -6.70 3.65
CA TYR A 243 -14.06 -7.23 3.62
C TYR A 243 -14.30 -8.06 2.36
N ASP A 244 -14.82 -9.28 2.54
CA ASP A 244 -15.30 -10.13 1.45
C ASP A 244 -16.73 -9.72 1.12
N ALA A 245 -16.92 -9.00 0.01
CA ALA A 245 -18.23 -8.54 -0.43
C ALA A 245 -19.05 -9.63 -1.14
N PHE A 246 -18.45 -10.79 -1.45
CA PHE A 246 -19.16 -11.92 -2.04
C PHE A 246 -19.83 -12.78 -0.96
N HIS A 247 -19.13 -13.05 0.14
CA HIS A 247 -19.66 -13.78 1.29
C HIS A 247 -20.17 -12.88 2.43
N GLU A 248 -20.12 -11.56 2.23
CA GLU A 248 -20.57 -10.53 3.17
C GLU A 248 -19.95 -10.65 4.58
N ARG A 249 -18.63 -10.92 4.65
CA ARG A 249 -17.93 -11.13 5.93
C ARG A 249 -16.55 -10.45 6.02
N PRO A 250 -16.09 -10.09 7.23
CA PRO A 250 -14.70 -9.69 7.45
C PRO A 250 -13.73 -10.81 7.07
N ARG A 251 -12.58 -10.45 6.49
CA ARG A 251 -11.48 -11.37 6.19
C ARG A 251 -10.47 -11.33 7.33
N ASP A 252 -10.75 -12.10 8.38
CA ASP A 252 -9.95 -12.17 9.61
C ASP A 252 -8.66 -12.97 9.42
N TYR A 253 -7.79 -12.38 8.61
CA TYR A 253 -6.50 -12.91 8.21
C TYR A 253 -5.43 -11.87 8.48
N PHE A 254 -4.23 -12.36 8.84
CA PHE A 254 -3.10 -11.47 9.05
C PHE A 254 -2.49 -11.03 7.72
N TYR A 255 -2.49 -9.71 7.52
CA TYR A 255 -1.67 -9.01 6.54
C TYR A 255 -1.16 -7.71 7.14
N LEU A 256 0.06 -7.30 6.80
CA LEU A 256 0.58 -6.00 7.27
C LEU A 256 -0.23 -4.79 6.78
N SER A 257 -1.01 -4.93 5.70
CA SER A 257 -1.96 -3.91 5.24
C SER A 257 -3.02 -3.55 6.30
N ASN A 258 -3.27 -4.43 7.28
CA ASN A 258 -4.19 -4.20 8.38
C ASN A 258 -3.77 -3.02 9.26
N PHE A 259 -2.48 -2.62 9.23
CA PHE A 259 -1.93 -1.46 9.93
C PHE A 259 -2.00 -0.15 9.12
N VAL A 260 -2.46 -0.16 7.87
CA VAL A 260 -2.53 1.08 7.05
C VAL A 260 -3.45 2.15 7.67
N PRO A 261 -4.61 1.82 8.26
CA PRO A 261 -5.41 2.82 8.99
C PRO A 261 -4.66 3.48 10.15
N LEU A 262 -3.79 2.75 10.85
CA LEU A 262 -2.90 3.31 11.86
C LEU A 262 -1.90 4.30 11.23
N TRP A 263 -1.21 3.88 10.16
CA TRP A 263 -0.22 4.69 9.44
C TRP A 263 -0.78 6.03 8.92
N THR A 264 -2.01 5.98 8.41
CA THR A 264 -2.75 7.13 7.87
C THR A 264 -3.47 7.97 8.92
N LYS A 265 -3.38 7.61 10.22
CA LYS A 265 -4.18 8.21 11.31
C LYS A 265 -5.69 8.23 11.00
N SER A 266 -6.19 7.11 10.49
CA SER A 266 -7.59 6.90 10.08
C SER A 266 -8.37 6.08 11.10
N TYR A 267 -8.33 6.51 12.36
CA TYR A 267 -8.97 5.85 13.48
C TYR A 267 -9.48 6.87 14.49
N THR A 268 -10.56 6.53 15.19
CA THR A 268 -11.23 7.42 16.16
C THR A 268 -10.95 7.09 17.61
N LYS A 269 -10.44 5.88 17.88
CA LYS A 269 -10.13 5.41 19.25
C LYS A 269 -8.91 6.17 19.78
N ASP A 270 -8.87 6.39 21.10
CA ASP A 270 -7.72 7.00 21.74
C ASP A 270 -6.47 6.09 21.63
N ALA A 271 -5.29 6.71 21.80
CA ALA A 271 -4.02 6.05 21.57
C ALA A 271 -3.77 4.88 22.53
N ASP A 272 -4.19 4.98 23.80
CA ASP A 272 -3.96 3.93 24.79
C ASP A 272 -4.83 2.70 24.52
N THR A 273 -6.13 2.91 24.26
CA THR A 273 -7.06 1.84 23.87
C THR A 273 -6.60 1.15 22.59
N MET A 274 -6.19 1.94 21.60
CA MET A 274 -5.67 1.40 20.33
C MET A 274 -4.40 0.59 20.56
N LEU A 275 -3.47 1.09 21.36
CA LEU A 275 -2.19 0.41 21.61
C LEU A 275 -2.38 -0.94 22.28
N ILE A 276 -3.31 -1.05 23.24
CA ILE A 276 -3.64 -2.32 23.90
C ILE A 276 -4.08 -3.35 22.85
N LYS A 277 -5.00 -2.95 21.95
CA LYS A 277 -5.52 -3.83 20.89
C LYS A 277 -4.44 -4.23 19.89
N LEU A 278 -3.60 -3.29 19.47
CA LEU A 278 -2.51 -3.56 18.54
C LEU A 278 -1.43 -4.46 19.16
N SER A 279 -1.09 -4.25 20.45
CA SER A 279 -0.12 -5.10 21.16
C SER A 279 -0.62 -6.53 21.25
N GLN A 280 -1.89 -6.74 21.60
CA GLN A 280 -2.52 -8.07 21.62
C GLN A 280 -2.48 -8.75 20.24
N TYR A 281 -2.75 -7.99 19.18
CA TYR A 281 -2.68 -8.51 17.81
C TYR A 281 -1.24 -8.88 17.41
N ILE A 282 -0.26 -8.04 17.75
CA ILE A 282 1.16 -8.29 17.51
C ILE A 282 1.63 -9.55 18.25
N ASP A 283 1.28 -9.69 19.53
CA ASP A 283 1.62 -10.85 20.37
C ASP A 283 1.00 -12.13 19.83
N GLN A 284 -0.26 -12.08 19.34
CA GLN A 284 -0.94 -13.22 18.73
C GLN A 284 -0.17 -13.82 17.54
N TYR A 285 0.52 -12.97 16.77
CA TYR A 285 1.28 -13.40 15.58
C TYR A 285 2.78 -13.56 15.84
N HIS A 286 3.20 -13.54 17.11
CA HIS A 286 4.57 -13.82 17.54
C HIS A 286 5.63 -13.00 16.80
N PHE A 287 5.44 -11.68 16.75
CA PHE A 287 6.36 -10.78 16.03
C PHE A 287 7.81 -10.87 16.52
N GLU A 288 8.03 -11.30 17.77
CA GLU A 288 9.34 -11.57 18.34
C GLU A 288 10.14 -12.64 17.60
N ASN A 289 9.49 -13.50 16.81
CA ASN A 289 10.15 -14.56 16.04
C ASN A 289 10.70 -14.08 14.70
N PHE A 290 10.27 -12.91 14.20
CA PHE A 290 10.70 -12.40 12.90
C PHE A 290 11.94 -11.53 13.05
N GLN A 291 13.09 -12.06 12.64
CA GLN A 291 14.38 -11.39 12.82
C GLN A 291 14.77 -10.51 11.61
N GLY A 292 14.26 -10.83 10.41
CA GLY A 292 14.63 -10.17 9.16
C GLY A 292 13.67 -9.07 8.68
N GLY A 293 12.59 -8.83 9.41
CA GLY A 293 11.47 -7.94 9.07
C GLY A 293 10.14 -8.64 9.31
N PHE A 294 9.03 -7.92 9.25
CA PHE A 294 7.69 -8.51 9.45
C PHE A 294 7.16 -9.07 8.13
N PRO A 295 6.57 -10.27 8.12
CA PRO A 295 6.13 -10.88 6.87
C PRO A 295 4.85 -10.21 6.35
N THR A 296 4.67 -10.25 5.03
CA THR A 296 3.45 -9.74 4.38
C THR A 296 2.18 -10.42 4.89
N SER A 297 2.25 -11.74 5.12
CA SER A 297 1.22 -12.60 5.70
C SER A 297 1.90 -13.73 6.50
N VAL A 298 1.14 -14.57 7.20
CA VAL A 298 1.66 -15.78 7.87
C VAL A 298 1.39 -17.07 7.09
N TYR A 299 0.95 -16.96 5.83
CA TYR A 299 0.54 -18.10 5.02
C TYR A 299 1.67 -18.51 4.07
N THR A 300 2.16 -19.74 4.23
CA THR A 300 3.23 -20.28 3.36
C THR A 300 2.67 -20.62 1.99
N THR A 301 3.02 -19.84 0.98
CA THR A 301 2.58 -20.04 -0.41
C THR A 301 3.73 -19.84 -1.40
N THR A 302 3.44 -20.07 -2.68
CA THR A 302 4.36 -19.76 -3.79
C THR A 302 4.26 -18.30 -4.25
N GLU A 303 3.36 -17.51 -3.64
CA GLU A 303 3.13 -16.13 -4.03
C GLU A 303 4.13 -15.19 -3.37
N GLN A 304 4.41 -14.05 -4.01
CA GLN A 304 5.46 -13.16 -3.52
C GLN A 304 5.00 -12.19 -2.42
N TRP A 305 3.72 -11.85 -2.37
CA TRP A 305 3.14 -11.02 -1.32
C TRP A 305 2.53 -11.91 -0.22
N ASP A 306 3.32 -12.85 0.27
CA ASP A 306 2.98 -13.80 1.34
C ASP A 306 4.26 -14.22 2.11
N TYR A 307 4.09 -15.01 3.17
CA TYR A 307 5.19 -15.57 3.94
C TYR A 307 6.17 -16.37 3.06
N PRO A 308 7.51 -16.24 3.25
CA PRO A 308 8.21 -15.50 4.31
C PRO A 308 8.63 -14.08 3.88
N ASN A 309 8.05 -13.50 2.83
CA ASN A 309 8.56 -12.25 2.29
C ASN A 309 8.16 -11.05 3.14
N SER A 310 9.14 -10.18 3.39
CA SER A 310 9.00 -8.85 3.97
C SER A 310 9.23 -7.80 2.91
N TRP A 311 8.22 -6.96 2.68
CA TRP A 311 8.29 -5.88 1.70
C TRP A 311 8.51 -4.54 2.39
N PRO A 312 9.46 -3.71 1.94
CA PRO A 312 9.81 -2.45 2.59
C PRO A 312 8.60 -1.51 2.86
N PRO A 313 7.68 -1.25 1.89
CA PRO A 313 6.49 -0.43 2.13
C PRO A 313 5.59 -0.92 3.28
N LEU A 314 5.55 -2.23 3.54
CA LEU A 314 4.69 -2.80 4.57
C LEU A 314 5.28 -2.62 5.97
N GLN A 315 6.62 -2.59 6.07
CA GLN A 315 7.31 -2.38 7.34
C GLN A 315 6.97 -1.00 7.90
N VAL A 316 6.97 0.03 7.05
CA VAL A 316 6.69 1.41 7.46
C VAL A 316 5.24 1.65 7.86
N PHE A 317 4.27 0.89 7.32
CA PHE A 317 2.89 0.99 7.79
C PHE A 317 2.77 0.64 9.29
N LEU A 318 3.47 -0.41 9.72
CA LEU A 318 3.57 -0.76 11.14
C LEU A 318 4.44 0.24 11.91
N ILE A 319 5.70 0.42 11.50
CA ILE A 319 6.71 1.20 12.24
C ILE A 319 6.26 2.65 12.41
N GLN A 320 5.96 3.34 11.32
CA GLN A 320 5.55 4.74 11.39
C GLN A 320 4.12 4.87 11.94
N GLY A 321 3.26 3.87 11.74
CA GLY A 321 1.95 3.84 12.36
C GLY A 321 2.05 3.88 13.89
N LEU A 322 2.87 3.01 14.48
CA LEU A 322 3.15 2.99 15.92
C LEU A 322 3.84 4.28 16.38
N GLY A 323 4.85 4.74 15.65
CA GLY A 323 5.58 5.98 15.98
C GLY A 323 4.70 7.23 16.00
N LYS A 324 3.59 7.23 15.23
CA LYS A 324 2.61 8.31 15.15
C LYS A 324 1.55 8.31 16.26
N MET A 325 1.54 7.31 17.14
CA MET A 325 0.56 7.19 18.24
C MET A 325 0.86 8.07 19.45
N ASP A 326 2.03 8.73 19.49
CA ASP A 326 2.43 9.67 20.54
C ASP A 326 2.44 9.08 21.97
N THR A 327 2.68 7.77 22.10
CA THR A 327 2.86 7.10 23.42
C THR A 327 4.29 6.57 23.58
N PRO A 328 4.85 6.52 24.82
CA PRO A 328 6.20 6.02 25.05
C PRO A 328 6.39 4.56 24.63
N VAL A 329 5.38 3.72 24.86
CA VAL A 329 5.42 2.28 24.53
C VAL A 329 5.41 2.09 23.02
N ALA A 330 4.49 2.73 22.29
CA ALA A 330 4.43 2.63 20.83
C ALA A 330 5.70 3.21 20.17
N SER A 331 6.22 4.32 20.70
CA SER A 331 7.47 4.93 20.22
C SER A 331 8.67 3.99 20.39
N LYS A 332 8.76 3.29 21.53
CA LYS A 332 9.80 2.27 21.75
C LYS A 332 9.65 1.12 20.77
N MET A 333 8.45 0.56 20.61
CA MET A 333 8.19 -0.53 19.64
C MET A 333 8.56 -0.12 18.22
N ALA A 334 8.17 1.08 17.79
CA ALA A 334 8.50 1.62 16.49
C ALA A 334 10.02 1.71 16.28
N LYS A 335 10.77 2.21 17.28
CA LYS A 335 12.24 2.28 17.21
C LYS A 335 12.89 0.89 17.18
N ASP A 336 12.41 -0.05 17.98
CA ASP A 336 12.93 -1.43 18.01
C ASP A 336 12.71 -2.11 16.63
N TYR A 337 11.52 -1.93 16.05
CA TYR A 337 11.17 -2.46 14.73
C TYR A 337 11.92 -1.77 13.58
N ALA A 338 12.13 -0.45 13.67
CA ALA A 338 12.99 0.28 12.74
C ALA A 338 14.44 -0.23 12.80
N THR A 339 14.96 -0.44 14.01
CA THR A 339 16.30 -1.00 14.24
C THR A 339 16.43 -2.37 13.59
N LEU A 340 15.48 -3.27 13.84
CA LEU A 340 15.44 -4.61 13.27
C LEU A 340 15.46 -4.59 11.73
N TRP A 341 14.60 -3.76 11.13
CA TRP A 341 14.51 -3.68 9.67
C TRP A 341 15.78 -3.09 9.03
N VAL A 342 16.29 -1.97 9.58
CA VAL A 342 17.52 -1.34 9.09
C VAL A 342 18.72 -2.28 9.23
N HIS A 343 18.81 -3.03 10.33
CA HIS A 343 19.87 -4.00 10.56
C HIS A 343 19.82 -5.16 9.57
N SER A 344 18.63 -5.74 9.34
CA SER A 344 18.44 -6.78 8.32
C SER A 344 18.86 -6.29 6.93
N ASN A 345 18.40 -5.10 6.53
CA ASN A 345 18.75 -4.52 5.23
C ASN A 345 20.25 -4.24 5.11
N TYR A 346 20.89 -3.73 6.17
CA TYR A 346 22.33 -3.49 6.20
C TYR A 346 23.15 -4.79 6.10
N GLN A 347 22.73 -5.86 6.76
CA GLN A 347 23.39 -7.17 6.63
C GLN A 347 23.35 -7.68 5.18
N GLY A 348 22.18 -7.56 4.52
CA GLY A 348 22.06 -7.89 3.10
C GLY A 348 22.96 -7.01 2.23
N PHE A 349 23.02 -5.70 2.51
CA PHE A 349 23.91 -4.79 1.80
C PHE A 349 25.39 -5.16 1.94
N ILE A 350 25.86 -5.49 3.14
CA ILE A 350 27.26 -5.90 3.37
C ILE A 350 27.58 -7.23 2.68
N GLN A 351 26.63 -8.15 2.64
CA GLN A 351 26.84 -9.46 2.02
C GLN A 351 26.84 -9.40 0.49
N PHE A 352 25.95 -8.59 -0.10
CA PHE A 352 25.69 -8.62 -1.53
C PHE A 352 26.07 -7.34 -2.28
N ASP A 353 26.57 -6.31 -1.58
CA ASP A 353 26.87 -4.97 -2.12
C ASP A 353 25.66 -4.34 -2.85
N SER A 354 24.45 -4.67 -2.39
CA SER A 354 23.19 -4.28 -3.03
C SER A 354 21.99 -4.33 -2.07
N MET A 355 20.97 -3.52 -2.39
CA MET A 355 19.66 -3.50 -1.73
C MET A 355 18.63 -4.19 -2.61
N PHE A 356 17.63 -4.86 -2.03
CA PHE A 356 16.70 -5.71 -2.77
C PHE A 356 15.27 -5.23 -2.70
N GLU A 357 14.46 -5.68 -3.65
CA GLU A 357 13.01 -5.45 -3.72
C GLU A 357 12.27 -5.91 -2.46
N LYS A 358 12.66 -7.07 -1.90
CA LYS A 358 12.03 -7.76 -0.78
C LYS A 358 13.05 -8.64 -0.04
N TYR A 359 12.78 -8.92 1.24
CA TYR A 359 13.68 -9.67 2.14
C TYR A 359 12.94 -10.86 2.78
N ASP A 360 13.68 -11.79 3.38
CA ASP A 360 13.13 -12.89 4.17
C ASP A 360 12.89 -12.45 5.63
N CYS A 361 11.68 -12.66 6.15
CA CYS A 361 11.29 -12.23 7.50
C CYS A 361 11.99 -13.01 8.63
N MET A 362 12.47 -14.22 8.35
CA MET A 362 13.12 -15.09 9.33
C MET A 362 14.64 -14.95 9.32
N ARG A 363 15.21 -14.58 8.17
CA ARG A 363 16.65 -14.61 7.92
C ARG A 363 17.16 -13.20 7.56
N PRO A 364 17.70 -12.47 8.55
CA PRO A 364 18.22 -11.12 8.35
C PRO A 364 19.21 -11.03 7.19
N GLY A 365 19.03 -10.04 6.32
CA GLY A 365 19.87 -9.83 5.14
C GLY A 365 19.64 -10.76 3.96
N GLU A 366 18.87 -11.84 4.11
CA GLU A 366 18.54 -12.71 2.98
C GLU A 366 17.46 -12.11 2.08
N ILE A 367 17.60 -12.39 0.78
CA ILE A 367 16.68 -11.92 -0.27
C ILE A 367 15.38 -12.72 -0.21
N GLY A 368 14.25 -12.04 -0.26
CA GLY A 368 12.94 -12.70 -0.33
C GLY A 368 12.73 -13.42 -1.67
N GLY A 369 12.01 -14.53 -1.64
CA GLY A 369 11.79 -15.42 -2.79
C GLY A 369 10.38 -15.35 -3.38
N SER A 370 10.00 -16.42 -4.09
CA SER A 370 8.63 -16.68 -4.58
C SER A 370 8.06 -15.67 -5.60
N GLY A 371 6.93 -16.03 -6.23
CA GLY A 371 6.26 -15.26 -7.28
C GLY A 371 6.70 -15.57 -8.71
N GLU A 372 6.19 -14.77 -9.65
CA GLU A 372 6.37 -14.98 -11.10
C GLU A 372 7.79 -14.65 -11.61
N TYR A 373 8.65 -14.03 -10.80
CA TYR A 373 10.00 -13.63 -11.19
C TYR A 373 10.98 -13.58 -10.01
N LYS A 374 12.28 -13.62 -10.33
CA LYS A 374 13.38 -13.48 -9.35
C LYS A 374 13.36 -12.09 -8.72
N ALA A 375 13.71 -11.96 -7.45
CA ALA A 375 13.82 -10.65 -6.79
C ALA A 375 14.78 -9.69 -7.54
N GLN A 376 14.48 -8.39 -7.47
CA GLN A 376 15.24 -7.34 -8.17
C GLN A 376 16.21 -6.60 -7.24
N GLU A 377 17.26 -6.01 -7.82
CA GLU A 377 18.38 -5.33 -7.15
C GLU A 377 18.34 -3.79 -7.32
N GLY A 378 18.97 -3.09 -6.37
CA GLY A 378 19.11 -1.63 -6.30
C GLY A 378 17.88 -0.87 -5.79
N PHE A 379 16.91 -1.56 -5.21
CA PHE A 379 15.50 -1.19 -5.34
C PHE A 379 15.06 0.13 -4.67
N GLY A 380 14.36 0.97 -5.42
CA GLY A 380 14.04 2.36 -5.09
C GLY A 380 13.31 2.58 -3.76
N TRP A 381 12.26 1.80 -3.46
CA TRP A 381 11.57 1.93 -2.16
C TRP A 381 12.46 1.50 -0.99
N THR A 382 13.43 0.60 -1.20
CA THR A 382 14.17 -0.02 -0.10
C THR A 382 15.20 0.98 0.37
N ASN A 383 15.91 1.55 -0.62
CA ASN A 383 16.85 2.64 -0.42
C ASN A 383 16.17 3.81 0.31
N ALA A 384 15.00 4.23 -0.17
CA ALA A 384 14.30 5.36 0.40
C ALA A 384 13.79 5.11 1.82
N ILE A 385 13.23 3.92 2.10
CA ILE A 385 12.68 3.58 3.41
C ILE A 385 13.79 3.43 4.45
N VAL A 386 14.94 2.85 4.10
CA VAL A 386 16.08 2.79 5.03
C VAL A 386 16.58 4.19 5.36
N LEU A 387 16.70 5.09 4.37
CA LEU A 387 17.06 6.49 4.62
C LEU A 387 16.04 7.19 5.52
N GLU A 388 14.76 6.96 5.28
CA GLU A 388 13.69 7.55 6.09
C GLU A 388 13.73 7.07 7.55
N LEU A 389 13.93 5.77 7.78
CA LEU A 389 14.02 5.23 9.13
C LEU A 389 15.28 5.71 9.86
N LEU A 390 16.41 5.86 9.16
CA LEU A 390 17.63 6.45 9.72
C LEU A 390 17.46 7.92 10.09
N GLU A 391 16.72 8.70 9.29
CA GLU A 391 16.39 10.09 9.61
C GLU A 391 15.43 10.19 10.81
N GLN A 392 14.40 9.34 10.86
CA GLN A 392 13.42 9.32 11.97
C GLN A 392 14.02 8.81 13.28
N TYR A 393 14.96 7.87 13.21
CA TYR A 393 15.57 7.22 14.37
C TYR A 393 17.11 7.30 14.26
N PRO A 394 17.72 8.49 14.45
CA PRO A 394 19.17 8.69 14.27
C PRO A 394 20.02 7.90 15.28
N ASP A 395 19.41 7.49 16.40
CA ASP A 395 20.05 6.69 17.45
C ASP A 395 19.93 5.18 17.22
N ILE A 396 19.57 4.71 16.03
CA ILE A 396 19.64 3.29 15.69
C ILE A 396 21.11 2.85 15.88
N PRO A 397 21.39 1.84 16.74
CA PRO A 397 22.76 1.44 17.01
C PRO A 397 23.47 1.01 15.73
N CYS A 398 24.69 1.48 15.54
CA CYS A 398 25.53 1.02 14.44
C CYS A 398 25.85 -0.46 14.66
N ILE A 399 25.72 -1.29 13.61
CA ILE A 399 26.24 -2.66 13.64
C ILE A 399 27.76 -2.53 13.59
N SER A 400 28.41 -2.51 14.76
CA SER A 400 29.86 -2.72 14.83
C SER A 400 30.15 -4.06 14.17
N LYS A 401 31.05 -4.08 13.17
CA LYS A 401 31.51 -5.31 12.51
C LYS A 401 31.83 -6.35 13.59
N TYR A 402 31.00 -7.39 13.67
CA TYR A 402 31.35 -8.63 14.36
C TYR A 402 32.30 -9.44 13.49
#